data_AF-A0A482VJ67-F1
#
_entry.id   AF-A0A482VJ67-F1
#
_cell.length_a   1.000
_cell.length_b   1.000
_cell.length_c   1.000
_cell.angle_alpha   90.00
_cell.angle_beta   90.00
_cell.angle_gamma   90.00
#
_symmetry.space_group_name_H-M   'P 1'
#
loop_
_entity.id
_entity.type
_entity.pdbx_description
1 polymer ?
#
loop_
_entity_poly.entity_id
_entity_poly.type
_entity_poly.pdbx_seq_one_letter_code
_entity_poly.pdbx_strand_id
1 'polypeptide(L)'
;MNNDQELLPKIIFSDKAWFHISGYVKSQNTRIWRTENPHEVIEMGLQPVKIGVWAGFSRTGIIGPIFFQGTINAQRYRMEILQSFIDQLLDDETGILFSTR
;
A
#
# COMPACT_ATOMS: atom_id res chain seq x y z
N MET A 1 3.61 -33.10 15.28
CA MET A 1 3.28 -33.09 13.83
C MET A 1 2.94 -31.66 13.45
N ASN A 2 3.29 -31.25 12.23
CA ASN A 2 3.72 -29.90 11.84
C ASN A 2 2.58 -28.85 11.80
N ASN A 3 2.33 -28.17 12.92
CA ASN A 3 1.25 -27.16 13.05
C ASN A 3 1.40 -25.99 12.05
N ASP A 4 2.63 -25.72 11.62
CA ASP A 4 2.96 -24.63 10.70
C ASP A 4 2.29 -24.82 9.32
N GLN A 5 2.09 -26.07 8.88
CA GLN A 5 1.44 -26.36 7.60
C GLN A 5 -0.06 -26.04 7.60
N GLU A 6 -0.72 -26.00 8.76
CA GLU A 6 -2.12 -25.57 8.89
C GLU A 6 -2.28 -24.05 9.04
N LEU A 7 -1.26 -23.37 9.58
CA LEU A 7 -1.34 -21.95 9.90
C LEU A 7 -1.00 -21.05 8.71
N LEU A 8 -0.01 -21.41 7.89
CA LEU A 8 0.44 -20.60 6.75
C LEU A 8 -0.69 -20.23 5.76
N PRO A 9 -1.66 -21.12 5.42
CA PRO A 9 -2.79 -20.77 4.57
C PRO A 9 -3.77 -19.78 5.22
N LYS A 10 -3.74 -19.63 6.54
CA LYS A 10 -4.65 -18.80 7.33
C LYS A 10 -4.04 -17.47 7.78
N ILE A 11 -2.85 -17.12 7.29
CA ILE A 11 -2.18 -15.84 7.59
C ILE A 11 -2.41 -14.89 6.42
N ILE A 12 -2.82 -13.66 6.75
CA ILE A 12 -2.85 -12.54 5.82
C ILE A 12 -1.83 -11.52 6.24
N PHE A 13 -1.04 -11.08 5.27
CA PHE A 13 -0.19 -9.91 5.40
C PHE A 13 -0.88 -8.72 4.76
N SER A 14 -0.83 -7.55 5.37
CA SER A 14 -1.37 -6.33 4.80
C SER A 14 -0.47 -5.16 5.12
N ASP A 15 -0.37 -4.20 4.20
CA ASP A 15 0.40 -2.99 4.43
C ASP A 15 -0.16 -1.80 3.65
N LYS A 16 0.35 -0.63 3.99
CA LYS A 16 0.04 0.66 3.40
C LYS A 16 1.21 1.20 2.57
N ALA A 17 0.92 1.58 1.34
CA ALA A 17 1.84 2.33 0.49
C ALA A 17 1.26 3.68 0.08
N TRP A 18 2.12 4.65 -0.18
CA TRP A 18 1.77 5.93 -0.78
C TRP A 18 2.42 6.05 -2.16
N PHE A 19 1.61 6.37 -3.18
CA PHE A 19 2.08 6.58 -4.54
C PHE A 19 1.88 8.03 -4.95
N HIS A 20 2.90 8.64 -5.56
CA HIS A 20 2.78 9.96 -6.15
C HIS A 20 2.20 9.84 -7.56
N ILE A 21 1.09 10.52 -7.83
CA ILE A 21 0.41 10.49 -9.14
C ILE A 21 1.01 11.53 -10.09
N SER A 22 1.62 12.58 -9.54
CA SER A 22 2.19 13.68 -10.33
C SER A 22 3.57 13.38 -10.94
N GLY A 23 3.99 12.10 -11.00
CA GLY A 23 5.35 11.74 -11.41
C GLY A 23 6.45 12.31 -10.50
N TYR A 24 6.08 12.71 -9.27
CA TYR A 24 7.02 13.28 -8.32
C TYR A 24 8.04 12.23 -7.91
N VAL A 25 9.28 12.46 -8.33
CA VAL A 25 10.45 11.71 -7.87
C VAL A 25 11.15 12.60 -6.86
N LYS A 26 11.40 12.05 -5.66
CA LYS A 26 12.18 12.78 -4.64
C LYS A 26 13.51 13.21 -5.25
N SER A 27 13.91 14.46 -5.08
CA SER A 27 15.16 15.00 -5.66
C SER A 27 16.41 14.17 -5.35
N GLN A 28 16.44 13.48 -4.20
CA GLN A 28 17.51 12.55 -3.84
C GLN A 28 17.59 11.28 -4.72
N ASN A 29 16.48 10.88 -5.32
CA ASN A 29 16.39 9.73 -6.24
C ASN A 29 16.48 10.18 -7.71
N THR A 30 16.50 11.48 -7.98
CA THR A 30 16.61 12.04 -9.33
C THR A 30 18.08 12.22 -9.69
N ARG A 31 18.65 11.24 -10.40
CA ARG A 31 20.02 11.30 -10.91
C ARG A 31 20.01 11.43 -12.43
N ILE A 32 20.45 12.58 -12.93
CA ILE A 32 20.61 12.85 -14.36
C ILE A 32 22.04 12.48 -14.74
N TRP A 33 22.21 11.68 -15.79
CA TRP A 33 23.52 11.34 -16.35
C TRP A 33 23.68 12.03 -17.70
N ARG A 34 24.70 12.88 -17.85
CA ARG A 34 25.12 13.47 -19.12
C ARG A 34 26.64 13.63 -19.15
N THR A 35 27.21 13.73 -20.35
CA THR A 35 28.66 13.88 -20.57
C THR A 35 29.19 15.23 -20.10
N GLU A 36 28.34 16.27 -20.10
CA GLU A 36 28.62 17.60 -19.52
C GLU A 36 27.51 17.97 -18.52
N ASN A 37 27.84 18.79 -17.52
CA ASN A 37 26.90 19.21 -16.47
C ASN A 37 25.70 19.95 -17.09
N PRO A 38 24.47 19.41 -17.04
CA PRO A 38 23.36 19.97 -17.78
C PRO A 38 22.83 21.29 -17.21
N HIS A 39 23.26 21.72 -16.01
CA HIS A 39 22.70 22.88 -15.30
C HIS A 39 21.16 22.88 -15.21
N GLU A 40 20.53 21.71 -15.40
CA GLU A 40 19.09 21.56 -15.37
C GLU A 40 18.61 21.51 -13.91
N VAL A 41 17.81 22.52 -13.53
CA VAL A 41 17.03 22.51 -12.30
C VAL A 41 15.64 22.01 -12.65
N ILE A 42 15.29 20.81 -12.19
CA ILE A 42 13.92 20.30 -12.34
C ILE A 42 13.08 20.97 -11.25
N GLU A 43 12.38 22.03 -11.63
CA GLU A 43 11.34 22.64 -10.79
C GLU A 43 10.15 21.68 -10.69
N MET A 44 9.93 21.11 -9.50
CA MET A 44 8.77 20.28 -9.22
C MET A 44 7.74 21.07 -8.41
N GLY A 45 6.46 20.92 -8.76
CA GLY A 45 5.36 21.56 -8.05
C GLY A 45 5.37 21.26 -6.54
N LEU A 46 5.09 22.29 -5.74
CA LEU A 46 5.20 22.30 -4.26
C LEU A 46 4.31 21.27 -3.54
N GLN A 47 3.33 20.65 -4.22
CA GLN A 47 2.32 19.78 -3.63
C GLN A 47 2.13 18.53 -4.49
N PRO A 48 2.99 17.50 -4.38
CA PRO A 48 2.83 16.29 -5.17
C PRO A 48 1.58 15.53 -4.71
N VAL A 49 0.60 15.39 -5.61
CA VAL A 49 -0.63 14.65 -5.37
C VAL A 49 -0.27 13.18 -5.11
N LYS A 50 -0.70 12.66 -3.96
CA LYS A 50 -0.45 11.27 -3.56
C LYS A 50 -1.74 10.52 -3.31
N ILE A 51 -1.74 9.23 -3.62
CA ILE A 51 -2.80 8.28 -3.31
C ILE A 51 -2.25 7.23 -2.36
N GLY A 52 -3.00 6.94 -1.32
CA GLY A 52 -2.69 5.86 -0.40
C GLY A 52 -3.37 4.59 -0.88
N VAL A 53 -2.67 3.47 -0.77
CA VAL A 53 -3.18 2.15 -1.09
C VAL A 53 -3.01 1.27 0.13
N TRP A 54 -4.06 0.56 0.48
CA TRP A 54 -4.01 -0.54 1.42
C TRP A 54 -4.30 -1.82 0.65
N ALA A 55 -3.43 -2.81 0.77
CA ALA A 55 -3.66 -4.12 0.19
C ALA A 55 -3.14 -5.18 1.15
N GLY A 56 -3.75 -6.34 1.08
CA GLY A 56 -3.27 -7.54 1.71
C GLY A 56 -2.98 -8.62 0.69
N PHE A 57 -2.25 -9.63 1.13
CA PHE A 57 -2.07 -10.85 0.38
C PHE A 57 -2.06 -12.03 1.33
N SER A 58 -2.52 -13.16 0.81
CA SER A 58 -2.53 -14.45 1.47
C SER A 58 -1.93 -15.49 0.52
N ARG A 59 -2.03 -16.77 0.88
CA ARG A 59 -1.69 -17.87 -0.02
C ARG A 59 -2.57 -17.90 -1.28
N THR A 60 -3.82 -17.44 -1.20
CA THR A 60 -4.80 -17.54 -2.31
C THR A 60 -4.67 -16.41 -3.31
N GLY A 61 -4.15 -15.26 -2.90
CA GLY A 61 -3.97 -14.13 -3.78
C GLY A 61 -3.86 -12.80 -3.04
N ILE A 62 -4.14 -11.72 -3.78
CA ILE A 62 -4.17 -10.35 -3.28
C ILE A 62 -5.61 -10.02 -2.88
N ILE A 63 -5.77 -9.38 -1.73
CA ILE A 63 -7.04 -8.86 -1.19
C ILE A 63 -6.93 -7.33 -1.17
N GLY A 64 -7.95 -6.61 -1.64
CA GLY A 64 -7.76 -5.21 -2.01
C GLY A 64 -7.06 -5.08 -3.37
N PRO A 65 -7.01 -3.89 -3.98
CA PRO A 65 -6.49 -2.67 -3.35
C PRO A 65 -7.56 -1.66 -2.94
N ILE A 66 -7.40 -1.09 -1.75
CA ILE A 66 -8.24 -0.02 -1.22
C ILE A 66 -7.50 1.30 -1.38
N PHE A 67 -8.04 2.16 -2.24
CA PHE A 67 -7.49 3.48 -2.52
C PHE A 67 -8.11 4.53 -1.61
N PHE A 68 -7.29 5.42 -1.07
CA PHE A 68 -7.74 6.54 -0.26
C PHE A 68 -6.86 7.77 -0.45
N GLN A 69 -7.43 8.93 -0.15
CA GLN A 69 -6.75 10.22 -0.30
C GLN A 69 -6.88 11.07 0.97
N GLY A 70 -5.90 11.94 1.16
CA GLY A 70 -5.82 12.86 2.30
C GLY A 70 -5.34 12.20 3.60
N THR A 71 -5.41 12.96 4.69
CA THR A 71 -4.99 12.50 6.00
C THR A 71 -5.98 11.47 6.55
N ILE A 72 -5.45 10.33 6.99
CA ILE A 72 -6.23 9.29 7.66
C ILE A 72 -6.17 9.51 9.16
N ASN A 73 -7.34 9.72 9.76
CA ASN A 73 -7.53 9.61 11.19
C ASN A 73 -8.03 8.20 11.55
N ALA A 74 -8.09 7.87 12.85
CA ALA A 74 -8.50 6.54 13.31
C ALA A 74 -9.91 6.15 12.83
N GLN A 75 -10.83 7.10 12.76
CA GLN A 75 -12.20 6.86 12.34
C GLN A 75 -12.29 6.50 10.85
N ARG A 76 -11.65 7.29 9.98
CA ARG A 76 -11.57 7.02 8.54
C ARG A 76 -10.81 5.73 8.26
N TYR A 77 -9.74 5.45 9.02
CA TYR A 77 -9.02 4.18 8.92
C TYR A 77 -9.95 2.98 9.14
N ARG A 78 -10.79 3.04 10.18
CA ARG A 78 -11.73 1.96 10.49
C ARG A 78 -12.80 1.80 9.41
N MET A 79 -13.38 2.90 8.95
CA MET A 79 -14.53 2.85 8.02
C MET A 79 -14.13 2.66 6.56
N GLU A 80 -13.09 3.35 6.08
CA GLU A 80 -12.71 3.35 4.67
C GLU A 80 -11.69 2.27 4.32
N ILE A 81 -10.89 1.79 5.30
CA ILE A 81 -9.85 0.79 5.05
C ILE A 81 -10.22 -0.54 5.69
N LEU A 82 -10.32 -0.59 7.02
CA LEU A 82 -10.49 -1.88 7.70
C LEU A 82 -11.81 -2.55 7.35
N GLN A 83 -12.92 -1.82 7.36
CA GLN A 83 -14.21 -2.42 7.04
C GLN A 83 -14.23 -2.92 5.59
N SER A 84 -13.81 -2.09 4.63
CA SER A 84 -13.74 -2.50 3.22
C SER A 84 -12.79 -3.67 2.99
N PHE A 85 -11.70 -3.78 3.77
CA PHE A 85 -10.77 -4.91 3.68
C PHE A 85 -11.38 -6.19 4.25
N ILE A 86 -12.09 -6.10 5.38
CA ILE A 86 -12.79 -7.23 5.99
C ILE A 86 -13.92 -7.71 5.08
N ASP A 87 -14.69 -6.79 4.50
CA ASP A 87 -15.80 -7.14 3.60
C ASP A 87 -15.28 -7.92 2.38
N GLN A 88 -14.21 -7.43 1.74
CA GLN A 88 -13.58 -8.14 0.62
C GLN A 88 -12.99 -9.49 1.04
N LEU A 89 -12.48 -9.60 2.27
CA LEU A 89 -11.95 -10.87 2.76
C LEU A 89 -13.05 -11.90 3.02
N LEU A 90 -14.19 -11.46 3.56
CA LEU A 90 -15.32 -12.35 3.88
C LEU A 90 -15.98 -12.89 2.62
N ASP A 91 -16.01 -12.11 1.55
CA ASP A 91 -16.46 -12.56 0.22
C ASP A 91 -15.56 -13.67 -0.36
N ASP A 92 -14.30 -13.77 0.06
CA ASP A 92 -13.32 -14.76 -0.39
C ASP A 92 -13.36 -16.11 0.39
N GLU A 93 -14.42 -16.39 1.18
CA GLU A 93 -14.70 -17.65 1.90
C GLU A 93 -13.50 -18.32 2.62
N THR A 94 -12.84 -17.63 3.56
CA THR A 94 -11.71 -18.24 4.28
C THR A 94 -11.74 -18.00 5.80
N GLY A 95 -11.74 -19.09 6.58
CA GLY A 95 -11.64 -19.07 8.05
C GLY A 95 -10.22 -18.72 8.52
N ILE A 96 -9.93 -17.42 8.62
CA ILE A 96 -8.57 -16.86 8.73
C ILE A 96 -8.32 -16.10 10.04
N LEU A 97 -7.05 -16.07 10.47
CA LEU A 97 -6.53 -15.31 11.60
C LEU A 97 -5.72 -14.09 11.12
N PHE A 98 -6.05 -12.92 11.64
CA PHE A 98 -5.27 -11.69 11.37
C PHE A 98 -4.09 -11.58 12.33
N SER A 99 -2.91 -11.27 11.81
CA SER A 99 -1.74 -10.88 12.61
C SER A 99 -1.29 -9.49 12.16
N THR A 100 -1.54 -8.49 13.00
CA THR A 100 -0.97 -7.14 12.83
C THR A 100 0.24 -7.03 13.74
N ARG A 101 1.37 -6.58 13.19
CA ARG A 101 2.57 -6.26 13.99
C ARG A 101 2.46 -4.86 14.60
#